data_AF-A0A5D3CE21-F1
#
_entry.id   AF-A0A5D3CE21-F1
#
_cell.length_a   1.000
_cell.length_b   1.000
_cell.length_c   1.000
_cell.angle_alpha   90.00
_cell.angle_beta   90.00
_cell.angle_gamma   90.00
#
_symmetry.space_group_name_H-M   'P 1'
#
loop_
_entity.id
_entity.type
_entity.pdbx_description
1 polymer ?
#
loop_
_entity_poly.entity_id
_entity_poly.type
_entity_poly.pdbx_seq_one_letter_code
_entity_poly.pdbx_strand_id
1 'polypeptide(L)'
;MKQLVSVVLVIFIIGLIPTFECSKKPSAAARKEDIPYIKCQVCEKLAAELYHQVEKKQAEIAPKKISEYQIIEIAENVCNLKKAEADWILQIDIVEQGDKLELVDQNTEGQCNSECKTIERACQEVMGYSDTDVAEYLYSSKPKIDSLVNYLCKDLTKSCTTKPPPVPKDRTPGEPFVAKSSKEAEMEKMMRSMEGKVLREKERKNNDWKNRITKGVSKAGEALKQHAYKVSNKVRHWWRAKTGGLKSSKPTKQEL
;
A
#
# COMPACT_ATOMS: atom_id res chain seq x y z
N MET A 1 -19.42 45.51 34.00
CA MET A 1 -20.53 44.53 34.01
C MET A 1 -20.98 44.10 32.61
N LYS A 2 -21.27 45.00 31.65
CA LYS A 2 -21.71 44.61 30.29
C LYS A 2 -20.72 43.70 29.52
N GLN A 3 -19.41 43.95 29.63
CA GLN A 3 -18.37 43.13 28.99
C GLN A 3 -18.27 41.70 29.58
N LEU A 4 -18.45 41.55 30.89
CA LEU A 4 -18.45 40.24 31.56
C LEU A 4 -19.69 39.41 31.21
N VAL A 5 -20.85 40.06 31.04
CA VAL A 5 -22.10 39.38 30.65
C VAL A 5 -22.01 38.83 29.22
N SER A 6 -21.37 39.56 28.28
CA SER A 6 -21.18 39.07 26.91
C SER A 6 -20.25 37.86 26.81
N VAL A 7 -19.18 37.81 27.61
CA VAL A 7 -18.26 36.66 27.60
C VAL A 7 -18.94 35.40 28.15
N VAL A 8 -19.77 35.53 29.19
CA VAL A 8 -20.51 34.40 29.77
C VAL A 8 -21.57 33.86 28.81
N LEU A 9 -22.23 34.74 28.03
CA LEU A 9 -23.25 34.32 27.06
C LEU A 9 -22.66 33.54 25.88
N VAL A 10 -21.45 33.91 25.41
CA VAL A 10 -20.77 33.20 24.31
C VAL A 10 -20.28 31.81 24.74
N ILE A 11 -19.84 31.66 26.00
CA ILE A 11 -19.42 30.36 26.56
C ILE A 11 -20.62 29.40 26.69
N PHE A 12 -21.81 29.91 26.98
CA PHE A 12 -23.02 29.10 27.09
C PHE A 12 -23.53 28.55 25.74
N ILE A 13 -23.26 29.23 24.62
CA ILE A 13 -23.68 28.76 23.29
C ILE A 13 -22.78 27.62 22.76
N ILE A 14 -21.50 27.56 23.19
CA ILE A 14 -20.58 26.50 22.75
C ILE A 14 -20.88 25.16 23.45
N GLY A 15 -21.48 25.18 24.65
CA GLY A 15 -21.85 23.99 25.41
C GLY A 15 -23.11 23.26 24.93
N LEU A 16 -23.82 23.79 23.92
CA LEU A 16 -25.08 23.25 23.38
C LEU A 16 -24.94 22.63 21.98
N ILE A 17 -23.72 22.36 21.52
CA ILE A 17 -23.53 21.50 20.36
C ILE A 17 -23.63 20.06 20.87
N PRO A 18 -24.65 19.27 20.49
CA PRO A 18 -24.63 17.84 20.77
C PRO A 18 -23.35 17.29 20.16
N THR A 19 -22.45 16.78 21.01
CA THR A 19 -21.40 15.91 20.56
C THR A 19 -22.12 14.73 19.92
N PHE A 20 -22.14 14.69 18.59
CA PHE A 20 -22.36 13.45 17.87
C PHE A 20 -21.22 12.54 18.30
N GLU A 21 -21.43 11.81 19.39
CA GLU A 21 -20.70 10.60 19.70
C GLU A 21 -21.03 9.65 18.54
N CYS A 22 -20.21 9.75 17.50
CA CYS A 22 -20.08 8.70 16.51
C CYS A 22 -19.59 7.50 17.30
N SER A 23 -20.54 6.72 17.83
CA SER A 23 -20.27 5.46 18.51
C SER A 23 -19.42 4.67 17.55
N LYS A 24 -18.12 4.52 17.86
CA LYS A 24 -17.26 3.62 17.12
C LYS A 24 -17.88 2.24 17.28
N LYS A 25 -18.59 1.77 16.24
CA LYS A 25 -19.08 0.39 16.16
C LYS A 25 -17.91 -0.51 16.57
N PRO A 26 -18.09 -1.45 17.51
CA PRO A 26 -17.07 -2.43 17.82
C PRO A 26 -16.62 -3.06 16.50
N SER A 27 -15.32 -2.97 16.19
CA SER A 27 -14.81 -3.67 15.01
C SER A 27 -15.02 -5.15 15.27
N ALA A 28 -15.85 -5.79 14.45
CA ALA A 28 -15.98 -7.23 14.48
C ALA A 28 -14.60 -7.88 14.26
N ALA A 29 -14.42 -9.07 14.83
CA ALA A 29 -13.19 -9.84 14.71
C ALA A 29 -13.34 -10.94 13.65
N ALA A 30 -12.25 -11.29 12.98
CA ALA A 30 -12.21 -12.39 12.03
C ALA A 30 -12.37 -13.75 12.73
N ARG A 31 -13.16 -14.64 12.14
CA ARG A 31 -13.30 -16.06 12.51
C ARG A 31 -12.17 -16.85 11.87
N LYS A 32 -11.05 -16.98 12.59
CA LYS A 32 -9.83 -17.60 12.05
C LYS A 32 -10.02 -19.08 11.73
N GLU A 33 -10.94 -19.74 12.44
CA GLU A 33 -11.34 -21.12 12.23
C GLU A 33 -11.98 -21.36 10.86
N ASP A 34 -12.54 -20.32 10.21
CA ASP A 34 -13.21 -20.45 8.92
C ASP A 34 -12.26 -20.33 7.72
N ILE A 35 -11.07 -19.76 7.93
CA ILE A 35 -10.08 -19.49 6.88
C ILE A 35 -9.74 -20.75 6.08
N PRO A 36 -9.49 -21.93 6.67
CA PRO A 36 -9.18 -23.16 5.92
C PRO A 36 -10.26 -23.56 4.91
N TYR A 37 -11.53 -23.19 5.14
CA TYR A 37 -12.65 -23.55 4.25
C TYR A 37 -12.77 -22.60 3.05
N ILE A 38 -12.37 -21.33 3.22
CA ILE A 38 -12.57 -20.28 2.21
C ILE A 38 -11.29 -19.82 1.51
N LYS A 39 -10.09 -20.19 2.00
CA LYS A 39 -8.80 -19.64 1.53
C LYS A 39 -8.61 -19.69 0.01
N CYS A 40 -8.96 -20.81 -0.62
CA CYS A 40 -8.85 -20.94 -2.07
C CYS A 40 -9.83 -19.99 -2.81
N GLN A 41 -11.09 -19.93 -2.38
CA GLN A 41 -12.09 -19.03 -2.97
C GLN A 41 -11.69 -17.56 -2.82
N VAL A 42 -11.15 -17.18 -1.67
CA VAL A 42 -10.61 -15.83 -1.44
C VAL A 42 -9.46 -15.54 -2.40
N CYS A 43 -8.56 -16.50 -2.64
CA CYS A 43 -7.47 -16.33 -3.59
C CYS A 43 -7.96 -16.13 -5.03
N GLU A 44 -8.94 -16.92 -5.47
CA GLU A 44 -9.50 -16.82 -6.81
C GLU A 44 -10.18 -15.46 -7.04
N LYS A 45 -10.97 -14.98 -6.07
CA LYS A 45 -11.59 -13.65 -6.11
C LYS A 45 -10.54 -12.54 -6.05
N LEU A 46 -9.52 -12.68 -5.21
CA LEU A 46 -8.40 -11.74 -5.13
C LEU A 46 -7.67 -11.60 -6.47
N ALA A 47 -7.36 -12.71 -7.13
CA ALA A 47 -6.73 -12.68 -8.46
C ALA A 47 -7.61 -11.97 -9.49
N ALA A 48 -8.92 -12.27 -9.52
CA ALA A 48 -9.85 -11.59 -10.41
C ALA A 48 -9.90 -10.08 -10.12
N GLU A 49 -9.95 -9.68 -8.86
CA GLU A 49 -10.02 -8.28 -8.46
C GLU A 49 -8.74 -7.52 -8.85
N LEU A 50 -7.56 -8.11 -8.63
CA LEU A 50 -6.29 -7.52 -9.06
C LEU A 50 -6.28 -7.25 -10.56
N TYR A 51 -6.72 -8.23 -11.36
CA TYR A 51 -6.83 -8.09 -12.81
C TYR A 51 -7.75 -6.91 -13.18
N HIS A 52 -8.96 -6.88 -12.63
CA HIS A 52 -9.95 -5.86 -12.96
C HIS A 52 -9.53 -4.46 -12.50
N GLN A 53 -8.91 -4.32 -11.33
CA GLN A 53 -8.42 -3.02 -10.86
C GLN A 53 -7.27 -2.49 -11.71
N VAL A 54 -6.37 -3.36 -12.17
CA VAL A 54 -5.28 -2.98 -13.08
C VAL A 54 -5.83 -2.55 -14.43
N GLU A 55 -6.77 -3.30 -15.01
CA GLU A 55 -7.44 -2.90 -16.27
C GLU A 55 -8.18 -1.57 -16.13
N LYS A 56 -8.96 -1.41 -15.06
CA LYS A 56 -9.68 -0.18 -14.76
C LYS A 56 -8.73 1.00 -14.64
N LYS A 57 -7.63 0.85 -13.89
CA LYS A 57 -6.62 1.89 -13.72
C LYS A 57 -5.94 2.24 -15.03
N GLN A 58 -5.63 1.25 -15.87
CA GLN A 58 -5.07 1.45 -17.20
C GLN A 58 -6.04 2.21 -18.12
N ALA A 59 -7.34 1.94 -18.04
CA ALA A 59 -8.36 2.69 -18.78
C ALA A 59 -8.46 4.15 -18.31
N GLU A 60 -8.43 4.40 -16.99
CA GLU A 60 -8.52 5.75 -16.40
C GLU A 60 -7.36 6.67 -16.78
N ILE A 61 -6.15 6.13 -16.94
CA ILE A 61 -4.93 6.91 -17.24
C ILE A 61 -4.56 6.93 -18.72
N ALA A 62 -5.34 6.26 -19.57
CA ALA A 62 -5.09 6.19 -21.00
C ALA A 62 -4.97 7.61 -21.60
N PRO A 63 -4.04 7.84 -22.53
CA PRO A 63 -3.18 6.89 -23.23
C PRO A 63 -1.86 6.54 -22.50
N LYS A 64 -1.66 7.00 -21.26
CA LYS A 64 -0.46 6.65 -20.49
C LYS A 64 -0.49 5.17 -20.13
N LYS A 65 0.68 4.54 -20.10
CA LYS A 65 0.82 3.16 -19.61
C LYS A 65 0.86 3.17 -18.10
N ILE A 66 0.15 2.22 -17.49
CA ILE A 66 0.25 1.96 -16.06
C ILE A 66 1.68 1.53 -15.72
N SER A 67 2.24 2.08 -14.65
CA SER A 67 3.55 1.67 -14.16
C SER A 67 3.43 0.50 -13.20
N GLU A 68 4.49 -0.29 -13.08
CA GLU A 68 4.61 -1.35 -12.08
C GLU A 68 4.32 -0.83 -10.66
N TYR A 69 4.84 0.35 -10.29
CA TYR A 69 4.55 0.99 -9.00
C TYR A 69 3.05 1.18 -8.74
N GLN A 70 2.26 1.53 -9.76
CA GLN A 70 0.81 1.69 -9.60
C GLN A 70 0.11 0.33 -9.40
N ILE A 71 0.67 -0.74 -9.96
CA ILE A 71 0.17 -2.10 -9.76
C ILE A 71 0.55 -2.61 -8.36
N ILE A 72 1.76 -2.33 -7.88
CA ILE A 72 2.18 -2.61 -6.49
C ILE A 72 1.22 -1.92 -5.52
N GLU A 73 0.91 -0.64 -5.73
CA GLU A 73 -0.04 0.08 -4.87
C GLU A 73 -1.43 -0.59 -4.83
N ILE A 74 -1.92 -1.10 -5.97
CA ILE A 74 -3.17 -1.87 -6.01
C ILE A 74 -3.01 -3.15 -5.18
N ALA A 75 -1.94 -3.91 -5.40
CA ALA A 75 -1.69 -5.18 -4.72
C ALA A 75 -1.52 -5.01 -3.18
N GLU A 76 -0.87 -3.95 -2.73
CA GLU A 76 -0.73 -3.64 -1.30
C GLU A 76 -2.06 -3.30 -0.61
N ASN A 77 -3.03 -2.73 -1.35
CA ASN A 77 -4.26 -2.19 -0.78
C ASN A 77 -5.51 -3.05 -1.02
N VAL A 78 -5.46 -4.03 -1.93
CA VAL A 78 -6.61 -4.88 -2.32
C VAL A 78 -7.20 -5.70 -1.15
N CYS A 79 -6.43 -5.93 -0.09
CA CYS A 79 -6.88 -6.62 1.14
C CYS A 79 -7.10 -5.67 2.34
N ASN A 80 -7.14 -4.35 2.15
CA ASN A 80 -7.23 -3.38 3.24
C ASN A 80 -8.58 -2.66 3.24
N LEU A 81 -9.50 -3.03 4.15
CA LEU A 81 -10.86 -2.46 4.18
C LEU A 81 -10.94 -0.94 4.42
N LYS A 82 -9.83 -0.28 4.73
CA LYS A 82 -9.72 1.19 4.78
C LYS A 82 -9.49 1.82 3.41
N LYS A 83 -9.32 1.00 2.38
CA LYS A 83 -8.94 1.39 1.02
C LYS A 83 -10.03 0.96 0.06
N ALA A 84 -10.26 1.77 -0.97
CA ALA A 84 -11.29 1.50 -1.97
C ALA A 84 -10.96 0.23 -2.79
N GLU A 85 -9.66 -0.08 -2.89
CA GLU A 85 -9.12 -1.28 -3.50
C GLU A 85 -9.64 -2.57 -2.80
N ALA A 86 -10.16 -2.49 -1.57
CA ALA A 86 -10.75 -3.64 -0.86
C ALA A 86 -12.28 -3.62 -0.79
N ASP A 87 -12.96 -2.70 -1.50
CA ASP A 87 -14.43 -2.59 -1.48
C ASP A 87 -15.13 -3.89 -1.95
N TRP A 88 -14.46 -4.70 -2.77
CA TRP A 88 -14.96 -6.00 -3.23
C TRP A 88 -15.28 -6.96 -2.06
N ILE A 89 -14.55 -6.88 -0.95
CA ILE A 89 -14.78 -7.72 0.24
C ILE A 89 -16.13 -7.40 0.89
N LEU A 90 -16.56 -6.15 0.82
CA LEU A 90 -17.82 -5.69 1.43
C LEU A 90 -19.06 -6.21 0.72
N GLN A 91 -18.91 -6.77 -0.49
CA GLN A 91 -20.02 -7.30 -1.29
C GLN A 91 -20.18 -8.80 -1.15
N ILE A 92 -19.31 -9.46 -0.37
CA ILE A 92 -19.27 -10.91 -0.26
C ILE A 92 -19.87 -11.36 1.06
N ASP A 93 -20.70 -12.38 0.97
CA ASP A 93 -21.32 -13.11 2.07
C ASP A 93 -20.74 -14.54 2.16
N ILE A 94 -20.53 -15.05 3.37
CA ILE A 94 -20.07 -16.43 3.58
C ILE A 94 -21.28 -17.31 3.85
N VAL A 95 -21.78 -17.99 2.82
CA VAL A 95 -22.96 -18.84 2.94
C VAL A 95 -22.61 -20.28 3.29
N GLU A 96 -23.46 -20.91 4.09
CA GLU A 96 -23.38 -22.34 4.38
C GLU A 96 -24.10 -23.15 3.28
N GLN A 97 -23.37 -24.08 2.65
CA GLN A 97 -23.91 -25.03 1.69
C GLN A 97 -23.53 -26.45 2.06
N GLY A 98 -24.43 -27.11 2.80
CA GLY A 98 -24.20 -28.48 3.28
C GLY A 98 -22.99 -28.53 4.23
N ASP A 99 -21.93 -29.21 3.81
CA ASP A 99 -20.67 -29.34 4.54
C ASP A 99 -19.58 -28.35 4.06
N LYS A 100 -19.95 -27.25 3.40
CA LYS A 100 -19.02 -26.25 2.84
C LYS A 100 -19.43 -24.82 3.18
N LEU A 101 -18.44 -23.93 3.18
CA LEU A 101 -18.63 -22.48 3.13
C LEU A 101 -18.40 -22.00 1.70
N GLU A 102 -19.28 -21.18 1.17
CA GLU A 102 -19.14 -20.56 -0.15
C GLU A 102 -19.16 -19.03 -0.07
N LEU A 103 -18.37 -18.39 -0.93
CA LEU A 103 -18.33 -16.93 -1.03
C LEU A 103 -19.29 -16.44 -2.12
N VAL A 104 -20.42 -15.88 -1.70
CA VAL A 104 -21.47 -15.39 -2.61
C VAL A 104 -21.39 -13.88 -2.74
N ASP A 105 -21.44 -13.39 -3.98
CA ASP A 105 -21.47 -11.96 -4.28
C ASP A 105 -22.92 -11.45 -4.21
N GLN A 106 -23.16 -10.47 -3.35
CA GLN A 106 -24.47 -9.86 -3.11
C GLN A 106 -24.71 -8.62 -3.99
N ASN A 107 -23.74 -8.22 -4.83
CA ASN A 107 -23.76 -7.06 -5.73
C ASN A 107 -24.04 -5.71 -5.05
N THR A 108 -24.02 -5.66 -3.71
CA THR A 108 -24.28 -4.49 -2.88
C THR A 108 -23.35 -4.52 -1.67
N GLU A 109 -22.90 -3.36 -1.18
CA GLU A 109 -22.05 -3.33 0.01
C GLU A 109 -22.87 -3.66 1.27
N GLY A 110 -22.42 -4.64 2.04
CA GLY A 110 -22.98 -5.02 3.33
C GLY A 110 -22.30 -4.33 4.50
N GLN A 111 -22.95 -4.38 5.66
CA GLN A 111 -22.32 -4.03 6.93
C GLN A 111 -21.17 -5.00 7.21
N CYS A 112 -20.00 -4.44 7.52
CA CYS A 112 -18.81 -5.24 7.72
C CYS A 112 -18.76 -5.79 9.15
N ASN A 113 -19.07 -7.09 9.29
CA ASN A 113 -19.05 -7.84 10.54
C ASN A 113 -17.89 -8.87 10.57
N SER A 114 -18.08 -10.02 11.21
CA SER A 114 -17.07 -11.07 11.33
C SER A 114 -16.74 -11.70 9.97
N GLU A 115 -17.70 -11.81 9.06
CA GLU A 115 -17.51 -12.41 7.74
C GLU A 115 -16.56 -11.61 6.84
N CYS A 116 -16.84 -10.31 6.61
CA CYS A 116 -15.93 -9.44 5.85
C CYS A 116 -14.53 -9.42 6.48
N LYS A 117 -14.42 -9.50 7.82
CA LYS A 117 -13.15 -9.52 8.56
C LYS A 117 -12.42 -10.83 8.36
N THR A 118 -13.16 -11.93 8.23
CA THR A 118 -12.63 -13.25 7.91
C THR A 118 -12.09 -13.28 6.48
N ILE A 119 -12.81 -12.70 5.52
CA ILE A 119 -12.34 -12.55 4.14
C ILE A 119 -11.13 -11.63 4.07
N GLU A 120 -11.14 -10.47 4.75
CA GLU A 120 -10.00 -9.56 4.86
C GLU A 120 -8.77 -10.30 5.41
N ARG A 121 -8.95 -11.06 6.48
CA ARG A 121 -7.86 -11.82 7.10
C ARG A 121 -7.33 -12.91 6.17
N ALA A 122 -8.22 -13.68 5.53
CA ALA A 122 -7.82 -14.69 4.55
C ALA A 122 -7.11 -14.07 3.35
N CYS A 123 -7.56 -12.90 2.87
CA CYS A 123 -6.93 -12.15 1.78
C CYS A 123 -5.50 -11.76 2.17
N GLN A 124 -5.31 -11.23 3.38
CA GLN A 124 -3.98 -10.88 3.89
C GLN A 124 -3.07 -12.10 4.03
N GLU A 125 -3.61 -13.27 4.42
CA GLU A 125 -2.84 -14.52 4.49
C GLU A 125 -2.49 -15.10 3.11
N VAL A 126 -3.35 -14.88 2.10
CA VAL A 126 -3.06 -15.24 0.70
C VAL A 126 -2.02 -14.28 0.13
N MET A 127 -2.23 -12.97 0.24
CA MET A 127 -1.35 -11.95 -0.34
C MET A 127 0.03 -11.94 0.34
N GLY A 128 0.10 -12.09 1.66
CA GLY A 128 1.37 -12.22 2.39
C GLY A 128 2.41 -11.16 2.02
N TYR A 129 3.54 -11.62 1.46
CA TYR A 129 4.64 -10.78 0.91
C TYR A 129 4.73 -10.88 -0.63
N SER A 130 3.66 -11.32 -1.26
CA SER A 130 3.59 -11.61 -2.69
C SER A 130 3.13 -10.41 -3.52
N ASP A 131 2.86 -9.25 -2.91
CA ASP A 131 2.41 -8.03 -3.58
C ASP A 131 3.35 -7.62 -4.72
N THR A 132 4.66 -7.68 -4.48
CA THR A 132 5.68 -7.33 -5.48
C THR A 132 5.75 -8.38 -6.59
N ASP A 133 5.78 -9.68 -6.27
CA ASP A 133 5.83 -10.77 -7.25
C ASP A 133 4.59 -10.79 -8.16
N VAL A 134 3.42 -10.46 -7.60
CA VAL A 134 2.15 -10.38 -8.32
C VAL A 134 2.13 -9.16 -9.21
N ALA A 135 2.61 -8.02 -8.71
CA ALA A 135 2.69 -6.80 -9.51
C ALA A 135 3.67 -6.93 -10.68
N GLU A 136 4.83 -7.56 -10.48
CA GLU A 136 5.79 -7.86 -11.53
C GLU A 136 5.14 -8.73 -12.62
N TYR A 137 4.46 -9.81 -12.22
CA TYR A 137 3.80 -10.72 -13.17
C TYR A 137 2.70 -10.02 -13.97
N LEU A 138 1.87 -9.21 -13.31
CA LEU A 138 0.84 -8.38 -13.96
C LEU A 138 1.43 -7.38 -14.95
N TYR A 139 2.51 -6.69 -14.55
CA TYR A 139 3.16 -5.66 -15.36
C TYR A 139 3.86 -6.24 -16.59
N SER A 140 4.65 -7.29 -16.39
CA SER A 140 5.54 -7.86 -17.41
C SER A 140 4.80 -8.80 -18.35
N SER A 141 4.00 -9.72 -17.81
CA SER A 141 3.36 -10.80 -18.60
C SER A 141 2.00 -10.40 -19.15
N LYS A 142 1.30 -9.46 -18.51
CA LYS A 142 -0.09 -9.08 -18.82
C LYS A 142 -0.98 -10.32 -18.98
N PRO A 143 -1.03 -11.18 -17.95
CA PRO A 143 -1.70 -12.47 -18.02
C PRO A 143 -3.20 -12.30 -18.20
N LYS A 144 -3.87 -13.31 -18.76
CA LYS A 144 -5.32 -13.46 -18.61
C LYS A 144 -5.66 -13.86 -17.17
N ILE A 145 -6.91 -13.63 -16.76
CA ILE A 145 -7.41 -13.95 -15.41
C ILE A 145 -7.02 -15.38 -14.98
N ASP A 146 -7.30 -16.41 -15.80
CA ASP A 146 -6.99 -17.80 -15.44
C ASP A 146 -5.48 -18.05 -15.19
N SER A 147 -4.62 -17.37 -15.96
CA SER A 147 -3.17 -17.48 -15.79
C SER A 147 -2.71 -16.76 -14.51
N LEU A 148 -3.36 -15.65 -14.14
CA LEU A 148 -3.12 -14.97 -12.87
C LEU A 148 -3.61 -15.79 -11.68
N VAL A 149 -4.80 -16.39 -11.77
CA VAL A 149 -5.35 -17.28 -10.74
C VAL A 149 -4.43 -18.47 -10.51
N ASN A 150 -3.99 -19.15 -11.57
CA ASN A 150 -3.06 -20.27 -11.43
C ASN A 150 -1.74 -19.84 -10.79
N TYR A 151 -1.15 -18.75 -11.28
CA TYR A 151 0.09 -18.21 -10.72
C TYR A 151 -0.06 -17.86 -9.24
N LEU A 152 -1.04 -17.02 -8.88
CA LEU A 152 -1.23 -16.57 -7.50
C LEU A 152 -1.63 -17.74 -6.58
N CYS A 153 -2.62 -18.52 -6.97
CA CYS A 153 -3.29 -19.46 -6.06
C CYS A 153 -2.67 -20.86 -6.00
N LYS A 154 -1.99 -21.30 -7.07
CA LYS A 154 -1.37 -22.62 -7.13
C LYS A 154 0.16 -22.55 -7.10
N ASP A 155 0.75 -21.55 -7.74
CA ASP A 155 2.21 -21.49 -7.85
C ASP A 155 2.84 -20.70 -6.70
N LEU A 156 2.34 -19.50 -6.41
CA LEU A 156 2.93 -18.58 -5.46
C LEU A 156 2.48 -18.87 -4.02
N THR A 157 1.17 -18.86 -3.76
CA THR A 157 0.63 -18.91 -2.38
C THR A 157 0.25 -20.31 -1.91
N LYS A 158 0.14 -21.26 -2.85
CA LYS A 158 -0.37 -22.63 -2.63
C LYS A 158 -1.76 -22.69 -1.98
N SER A 159 -2.53 -21.62 -2.06
CA SER A 159 -3.87 -21.52 -1.43
C SER A 159 -4.90 -22.49 -2.00
N CYS A 160 -4.72 -22.92 -3.26
CA CYS A 160 -5.63 -23.82 -3.99
C CYS A 160 -5.02 -25.19 -4.32
N THR A 161 -3.92 -25.60 -3.67
CA THR A 161 -3.32 -26.92 -3.94
C THR A 161 -4.06 -28.06 -3.25
N THR A 162 -4.71 -27.78 -2.13
CA THR A 162 -5.51 -28.75 -1.37
C THR A 162 -6.98 -28.37 -1.43
N LYS A 163 -7.86 -29.37 -1.56
CA LYS A 163 -9.30 -29.14 -1.44
C LYS A 163 -9.63 -28.68 -0.02
N PRO A 164 -10.53 -27.69 0.16
CA PRO A 164 -10.99 -27.30 1.49
C PRO A 164 -11.57 -28.49 2.26
N PRO A 165 -11.31 -28.60 3.58
CA PRO A 165 -11.90 -29.64 4.41
C PRO A 165 -13.43 -29.44 4.56
N PRO A 166 -14.20 -30.47 4.92
CA PRO A 166 -15.60 -30.30 5.29
C PRO A 166 -15.76 -29.46 6.55
N VAL A 167 -16.81 -28.65 6.59
CA VAL A 167 -17.17 -27.81 7.74
C VAL A 167 -17.74 -28.67 8.86
N PRO A 168 -17.29 -28.49 10.12
CA PRO A 168 -17.86 -29.19 11.28
C PRO A 168 -19.36 -28.90 11.46
N LYS A 169 -20.14 -29.94 11.79
CA LYS A 169 -21.60 -29.82 11.97
C LYS A 169 -22.01 -28.99 13.20
N ASP A 170 -21.11 -28.83 14.16
CA ASP A 170 -21.28 -28.07 15.39
C ASP A 170 -20.74 -26.63 15.27
N ARG A 171 -20.27 -26.22 14.08
CA ARG A 171 -19.93 -24.83 13.80
C ARG A 171 -21.17 -23.95 14.01
N THR A 172 -21.00 -22.85 14.74
CA THR A 172 -22.00 -21.79 14.81
C THR A 172 -22.11 -21.04 13.49
N PRO A 173 -23.32 -20.90 12.90
CA PRO A 173 -23.50 -20.13 11.68
C PRO A 173 -23.04 -18.67 11.80
N GLY A 174 -22.66 -18.10 10.65
CA GLY A 174 -22.31 -16.68 10.55
C GLY A 174 -23.52 -15.78 10.76
N GLU A 175 -23.25 -14.52 11.08
CA GLU A 175 -24.30 -13.50 11.07
C GLU A 175 -24.84 -13.28 9.64
N PRO A 176 -26.15 -13.01 9.47
CA PRO A 176 -26.70 -12.80 8.13
C PRO A 176 -26.13 -11.54 7.49
N PHE A 177 -25.98 -11.57 6.16
CA PHE A 177 -25.66 -10.37 5.38
C PHE A 177 -26.69 -9.26 5.59
N VAL A 178 -26.22 -8.08 5.99
CA VAL A 178 -27.05 -6.88 6.11
C VAL A 178 -26.59 -5.86 5.09
N ALA A 179 -27.33 -5.72 3.99
CA ALA A 179 -27.05 -4.70 2.98
C ALA A 179 -27.06 -3.30 3.60
N LYS A 180 -26.05 -2.49 3.28
CA LYS A 180 -26.08 -1.06 3.58
C LYS A 180 -27.11 -0.37 2.71
N SER A 181 -27.62 0.76 3.19
CA SER A 181 -28.36 1.66 2.31
C SER A 181 -27.44 2.21 1.23
N SER A 182 -27.97 2.48 0.02
CA SER A 182 -27.16 3.03 -1.08
C SER A 182 -26.45 4.32 -0.69
N LYS A 183 -27.13 5.22 0.02
CA LYS A 183 -26.56 6.49 0.52
C LYS A 183 -25.39 6.27 1.48
N GLU A 184 -25.52 5.31 2.39
CA GLU A 184 -24.46 4.97 3.35
C GLU A 184 -23.24 4.38 2.62
N ALA A 185 -23.47 3.41 1.72
CA ALA A 185 -22.41 2.80 0.93
C ALA A 185 -21.67 3.84 0.06
N GLU A 186 -22.39 4.71 -0.64
CA GLU A 186 -21.80 5.77 -1.45
C GLU A 186 -21.01 6.78 -0.62
N MET A 187 -21.55 7.22 0.52
CA MET A 187 -20.88 8.15 1.42
C MET A 187 -19.59 7.55 1.97
N GLU A 188 -19.62 6.32 2.46
CA GLU A 188 -18.42 5.67 2.99
C GLU A 188 -17.37 5.43 1.90
N LYS A 189 -17.79 5.00 0.70
CA LYS A 189 -16.90 4.83 -0.44
C LYS A 189 -16.22 6.13 -0.84
N MET A 190 -16.96 7.24 -0.81
CA MET A 190 -16.39 8.57 -1.05
C MET A 190 -15.35 8.93 0.02
N MET A 191 -15.65 8.67 1.30
CA MET A 191 -14.71 8.92 2.40
C MET A 191 -13.43 8.09 2.26
N ARG A 192 -13.53 6.77 1.97
CA ARG A 192 -12.36 5.89 1.73
C ARG A 192 -11.51 6.39 0.55
N SER A 193 -12.16 6.80 -0.54
CA SER A 193 -11.46 7.35 -1.71
C SER A 193 -10.73 8.67 -1.40
N MET A 194 -11.36 9.56 -0.62
CA MET A 194 -10.76 10.82 -0.19
C MET A 194 -9.58 10.59 0.73
N GLU A 195 -9.72 9.75 1.77
CA GLU A 195 -8.64 9.40 2.68
C GLU A 195 -7.46 8.79 1.92
N GLY A 196 -7.72 7.87 1.00
CA GLY A 196 -6.70 7.29 0.13
C GLY A 196 -5.95 8.34 -0.69
N LYS A 197 -6.65 9.30 -1.30
CA LYS A 197 -6.03 10.40 -2.05
C LYS A 197 -5.20 11.32 -1.17
N VAL A 198 -5.69 11.68 0.02
CA VAL A 198 -4.98 12.54 0.97
C VAL A 198 -3.68 11.89 1.45
N LEU A 199 -3.73 10.60 1.79
CA LEU A 199 -2.55 9.83 2.21
C LEU A 199 -1.51 9.74 1.07
N ARG A 200 -1.93 9.39 -0.14
CA ARG A 200 -1.07 9.36 -1.34
C ARG A 200 -0.42 10.72 -1.61
N GLU A 201 -1.17 11.81 -1.51
CA GLU A 201 -0.64 13.16 -1.76
C GLU A 201 0.41 13.54 -0.71
N LYS A 202 0.17 13.18 0.57
CA LYS A 202 1.10 13.39 1.67
C LYS A 202 2.41 12.62 1.45
N GLU A 203 2.32 11.36 1.05
CA GLU A 203 3.49 10.52 0.74
C GLU A 203 4.28 11.08 -0.45
N ARG A 204 3.60 11.49 -1.52
CA ARG A 204 4.22 12.12 -2.69
C ARG A 204 5.00 13.38 -2.31
N LYS A 205 4.39 14.28 -1.51
CA LYS A 205 5.05 15.51 -1.03
C LYS A 205 6.27 15.19 -0.15
N ASN A 206 6.16 14.18 0.72
CA ASN A 206 7.26 13.73 1.57
C ASN A 206 8.43 13.17 0.74
N ASN A 207 8.15 12.35 -0.27
CA ASN A 207 9.16 11.79 -1.16
C ASN A 207 9.84 12.86 -2.03
N ASP A 208 9.08 13.84 -2.54
CA ASP A 208 9.66 14.99 -3.26
C ASP A 208 10.61 15.80 -2.35
N TRP A 209 10.20 16.06 -1.10
CA TRP A 209 11.06 16.73 -0.12
C TRP A 209 12.37 15.93 0.08
N LYS A 210 12.29 14.63 0.39
CA LYS A 210 13.47 13.78 0.60
C LYS A 210 14.42 13.80 -0.60
N ASN A 211 13.88 13.73 -1.82
CA ASN A 211 14.67 13.83 -3.05
C ASN A 211 15.34 15.19 -3.21
N ARG A 212 14.65 16.28 -2.86
CA ARG A 212 15.24 17.64 -2.88
C ARG A 212 16.39 17.78 -1.89
N ILE A 213 16.25 17.26 -0.66
CA ILE A 213 17.34 17.23 0.33
C ILE A 213 18.53 16.43 -0.21
N THR A 214 18.29 15.21 -0.67
CA THR A 214 19.33 14.29 -1.14
C THR A 214 20.13 14.90 -2.30
N LYS A 215 19.43 15.51 -3.27
CA LYS A 215 20.07 16.25 -4.37
C LYS A 215 20.90 17.43 -3.87
N GLY A 216 20.42 18.16 -2.87
CA GLY A 216 21.15 19.26 -2.25
C GLY A 216 22.47 18.80 -1.61
N VAL A 217 22.42 17.73 -0.81
CA VAL A 217 23.60 17.14 -0.16
C VAL A 217 24.60 16.60 -1.19
N SER A 218 24.11 15.89 -2.22
CA SER A 218 24.96 15.37 -3.31
C SER A 218 25.69 16.49 -4.05
N LYS A 219 24.98 17.56 -4.43
CA LYS A 219 25.58 18.72 -5.12
C LYS A 219 26.64 19.42 -4.26
N ALA A 220 26.38 19.61 -2.96
CA ALA A 220 27.36 20.19 -2.05
C ALA A 220 28.62 19.29 -1.91
N GLY A 221 28.42 17.97 -1.81
CA GLY A 221 29.51 16.99 -1.80
C GLY A 221 30.36 17.01 -3.07
N GLU A 222 29.72 17.06 -4.25
CA GLU A 222 30.41 17.20 -5.54
C GLU A 222 31.22 18.49 -5.63
N ALA A 223 30.65 19.62 -5.19
CA ALA A 223 31.35 20.90 -5.17
C ALA A 223 32.59 20.88 -4.26
N LEU A 224 32.47 20.29 -3.06
CA LEU A 224 33.60 20.10 -2.14
C LEU A 224 34.67 19.18 -2.72
N LYS A 225 34.26 18.07 -3.35
CA LYS A 225 35.18 17.13 -4.02
C LYS A 225 35.97 17.84 -5.12
N GLN A 226 35.31 18.67 -5.94
CA GLN A 226 35.96 19.48 -6.96
C GLN A 226 36.95 20.48 -6.35
N HIS A 227 36.59 21.13 -5.24
CA HIS A 227 37.49 22.05 -4.54
C HIS A 227 38.72 21.32 -3.97
N ALA A 228 38.51 20.16 -3.35
CA ALA A 228 39.60 19.32 -2.83
C ALA A 228 40.55 18.86 -3.95
N TYR A 229 40.02 18.44 -5.11
CA TYR A 229 40.85 18.10 -6.27
C TYR A 229 41.68 19.28 -6.77
N LYS A 230 41.10 20.49 -6.86
CA LYS A 230 41.82 21.70 -7.25
C LYS A 230 42.95 22.03 -6.28
N VAL A 231 42.68 21.99 -4.97
CA VAL A 231 43.68 22.23 -3.93
C VAL A 231 44.78 21.17 -3.97
N SER A 232 44.43 19.88 -4.05
CA SER A 232 45.38 18.77 -4.16
C SER A 232 46.29 18.92 -5.37
N ASN A 233 45.75 19.27 -6.54
CA ASN A 233 46.54 19.51 -7.74
C ASN A 233 47.49 20.71 -7.55
N LYS A 234 47.02 21.81 -6.95
CA LYS A 234 47.85 22.99 -6.68
C LYS A 234 49.02 22.67 -5.73
N VAL A 235 48.75 21.93 -4.65
CA VAL A 235 49.77 21.45 -3.71
C VAL A 235 50.78 20.55 -4.43
N ARG A 236 50.31 19.64 -5.29
CA ARG A 236 51.19 18.75 -6.08
C ARG A 236 52.11 19.53 -7.03
N HIS A 237 51.58 20.54 -7.74
CA HIS A 237 52.37 21.40 -8.61
C HIS A 237 53.41 22.20 -7.82
N TRP A 238 53.02 22.77 -6.68
CA TRP A 238 53.94 23.48 -5.79
C TRP A 238 55.07 22.57 -5.30
N TRP A 239 54.74 21.36 -4.86
CA TRP A 239 55.75 20.37 -4.43
C TRP A 239 56.72 20.00 -5.54
N ARG A 240 56.25 19.75 -6.76
CA ARG A 240 57.11 19.45 -7.91
C ARG A 240 58.04 20.60 -8.28
N ALA A 241 57.55 21.85 -8.20
CA ALA A 241 58.39 23.03 -8.45
C ALA A 241 59.51 23.17 -7.40
N LYS A 242 59.21 22.85 -6.14
CA LYS A 242 60.19 22.89 -5.04
C LYS A 242 61.25 21.80 -5.14
N THR A 243 60.88 20.59 -5.56
CA THR A 243 61.83 19.47 -5.70
C THR A 243 62.63 19.52 -7.00
N GLY A 244 62.12 20.14 -8.07
CA GLY A 244 62.85 20.36 -9.32
C GLY A 244 64.03 21.36 -9.22
N GLY A 245 64.10 22.15 -8.13
CA GLY A 245 65.22 23.04 -7.81
C GLY A 245 66.42 22.33 -7.14
N LEU A 246 66.27 21.09 -6.70
CA LEU A 246 67.38 20.25 -6.21
C LEU A 246 67.93 19.39 -7.36
N LYS A 247 68.62 20.02 -8.32
CA LYS A 247 69.60 19.27 -9.13
C LYS A 247 70.77 18.93 -8.21
N SER A 248 70.92 17.65 -7.87
CA SER A 248 72.11 17.12 -7.21
C SER A 248 73.36 17.55 -7.98
N SER A 249 74.27 18.27 -7.34
CA SER A 249 75.61 18.51 -7.85
C SER A 249 76.31 17.16 -8.07
N LYS A 250 76.57 16.81 -9.33
CA LYS A 250 77.53 15.73 -9.65
C LYS A 250 78.93 16.21 -9.27
N PRO A 251 79.79 15.37 -8.66
CA PRO A 251 81.16 15.75 -8.38
C PRO A 251 81.95 15.79 -9.70
N THR A 252 82.58 16.93 -9.98
CA THR A 252 83.43 17.11 -11.15
C THR A 252 84.78 16.42 -10.89
N LYS A 253 85.06 15.34 -11.63
CA LYS A 253 86.44 14.82 -11.77
C LYS A 253 87.22 15.81 -12.64
N GLN A 254 88.34 16.29 -12.13
CA GLN A 254 89.32 17.10 -12.85
C GLN A 254 90.55 16.21 -13.12
N GLU A 255 90.77 15.86 -14.39
CA GLU A 255 92.01 15.27 -14.89
C GLU A 255 92.74 16.35 -15.69
N LEU A 256 93.87 16.84 -15.18
CA LEU A 256 95.19 16.78 -15.81
C LEU A 256 96.26 17.18 -14.79
#